data_AF-A0A4R0L2T1-F1
#
_entry.id   AF-A0A4R0L2T1-F1
#
_cell.length_a   1.000
_cell.length_b   1.000
_cell.length_c   1.000
_cell.angle_alpha   90.00
_cell.angle_beta   90.00
_cell.angle_gamma   90.00
#
_symmetry.space_group_name_H-M   'P 1'
#
loop_
_entity.id
_entity.type
_entity.pdbx_description
1 polymer ?
#
loop_
_entity_poly.entity_id
_entity_poly.type
_entity_poly.pdbx_seq_one_letter_code
_entity_poly.pdbx_strand_id
1 'polypeptide(L)' 'MRPTVLAYYFPVWHRDPRNVAWFGDGWTEWELLKAARPRFESHRQPQVPMLGYRDESGISRGRTI' A
#
# COMPACT_ATOMS: atom_id res chain seq x y z
N MET A 1 5.29 -16.78 -26.28
CA MET A 1 4.51 -17.26 -25.12
C MET A 1 3.59 -16.14 -24.65
N ARG A 2 2.35 -16.46 -24.23
CA ARG A 2 1.41 -15.49 -23.62
C ARG A 2 1.22 -15.84 -22.14
N PRO A 3 1.29 -14.88 -21.21
CA PRO A 3 1.09 -15.15 -19.79
C PRO A 3 -0.37 -15.56 -19.52
N THR A 4 -0.57 -16.54 -18.63
CA THR A 4 -1.89 -17.02 -18.19
C THR A 4 -2.38 -16.33 -16.92
N VAL A 5 -1.47 -15.74 -16.14
CA VAL A 5 -1.75 -15.01 -14.89
C VAL A 5 -0.91 -13.75 -14.85
N LEU A 6 -1.51 -12.66 -14.36
CA LEU A 6 -0.89 -11.34 -14.23
C LEU A 6 -1.31 -10.74 -12.88
N ALA A 7 -0.42 -9.94 -12.29
CA ALA A 7 -0.70 -9.14 -11.10
C ALA A 7 -0.24 -7.70 -11.34
N TYR A 8 -1.04 -6.74 -10.90
CA TYR A 8 -0.67 -5.33 -10.87
C TYR A 8 -0.27 -4.95 -9.46
N TYR A 9 0.91 -4.33 -9.32
CA TYR A 9 1.44 -3.91 -8.04
C TYR A 9 1.73 -2.42 -8.08
N PHE A 10 1.35 -1.72 -7.01
CA PHE A 10 1.60 -0.30 -6.83
C PHE A 10 2.63 -0.09 -5.72
N PRO A 11 3.88 0.29 -6.05
CA PRO A 11 5.02 0.32 -5.10
C PRO A 11 5.21 1.70 -4.45
N VAL A 12 4.18 2.22 -3.77
CA VAL A 12 4.25 3.52 -3.09
C VAL A 12 3.58 3.43 -1.72
N TRP A 13 3.98 2.48 -0.88
CA TRP A 13 3.47 2.27 0.49
C TRP A 13 4.51 2.65 1.57
N HIS A 14 5.43 3.54 1.22
CA HIS A 14 6.54 4.01 2.05
C HIS A 14 6.61 5.52 2.03
N ARG A 15 7.46 6.07 2.90
CA ARG A 15 7.73 7.50 2.91
C ARG A 15 8.51 7.89 1.65
N ASP A 16 7.85 8.61 0.74
CA ASP A 16 8.47 9.15 -0.48
C ASP A 16 8.65 10.67 -0.38
N PRO A 17 9.84 11.25 -0.71
CA PRO A 17 10.08 12.69 -0.64
C PRO A 17 9.11 13.53 -1.47
N ARG A 18 8.63 13.01 -2.61
CA ARG A 18 7.64 13.68 -3.46
C ARG A 18 6.32 13.76 -2.72
N ASN A 19 5.85 12.65 -2.16
CA ASN A 19 4.60 12.61 -1.39
C ASN A 19 4.66 13.51 -0.15
N VAL A 20 5.80 13.53 0.55
CA VAL A 20 6.01 14.45 1.69
C VAL A 20 5.86 15.91 1.25
N ALA A 21 6.36 16.29 0.07
CA ALA A 21 6.22 17.65 -0.45
C ALA A 21 4.75 18.03 -0.76
N TRP A 22 3.90 17.07 -1.10
CA TRP A 22 2.49 17.30 -1.43
C TRP A 22 1.54 17.18 -0.23
N PHE A 23 1.77 16.20 0.65
CA PHE A 23 0.82 15.79 1.68
C PHE A 23 1.31 16.02 3.11
N GLY A 24 2.58 16.41 3.28
CA GLY A 24 3.19 16.66 4.58
C GLY A 24 3.93 15.48 5.17
N ASP A 25 4.62 15.75 6.27
CA ASP A 25 5.49 14.79 6.93
C ASP A 25 4.71 13.62 7.56
N GLY A 26 5.22 12.40 7.40
CA GLY A 26 4.60 11.19 7.95
C GLY A 26 3.42 10.65 7.15
N TRP A 27 3.01 11.30 6.05
CA TRP A 27 1.97 10.79 5.17
C TRP A 27 2.49 9.63 4.30
N THR A 28 1.65 8.62 4.10
CA THR A 28 1.81 7.55 3.12
C THR A 28 0.43 7.18 2.56
N GLU A 29 0.41 6.42 1.47
CA GLU A 29 -0.79 5.92 0.81
C GLU A 29 -1.67 5.07 1.75
N TRP A 30 -1.11 4.56 2.85
CA TRP A 30 -1.87 3.91 3.91
C TRP A 30 -2.97 4.82 4.48
N GLU A 31 -2.78 6.14 4.50
CA GLU A 31 -3.80 7.08 4.96
C GLU A 31 -5.03 7.09 4.04
N LEU A 32 -4.84 6.92 2.72
CA LEU A 32 -5.96 6.77 1.78
C LEU A 32 -6.73 5.48 2.03
N LEU A 33 -6.01 4.38 2.27
CA LEU A 33 -6.62 3.09 2.56
C LEU A 33 -7.41 3.15 3.88
N LYS A 34 -6.87 3.76 4.94
CA LYS A 34 -7.55 3.92 6.24
C LYS A 34 -8.79 4.81 6.13
N ALA A 35 -8.74 5.86 5.31
CA ALA A 35 -9.87 6.76 5.10
C ALA A 35 -10.93 6.21 4.13
N ALA A 36 -10.66 5.09 3.44
CA ALA A 36 -11.59 4.49 2.49
C ALA A 36 -12.89 4.08 3.18
N ARG A 37 -14.02 4.35 2.52
CA ARG A 37 -15.37 3.99 2.98
C ARG A 37 -16.09 3.20 1.89
N PRO A 38 -17.07 2.34 2.24
CA PRO A 38 -17.94 1.70 1.26
C PRO A 38 -18.58 2.76 0.36
N ARG A 39 -18.61 2.49 -0.95
CA ARG A 39 -19.15 3.40 -1.98
C ARG A 39 -20.44 2.89 -2.63
N PHE A 40 -20.75 1.62 -2.41
CA PHE A 40 -21.94 0.93 -2.91
C PHE A 40 -22.25 -0.23 -1.96
N GLU A 41 -23.46 -0.76 -2.06
CA GLU A 41 -23.92 -1.88 -1.24
C GLU A 41 -22.96 -3.06 -1.35
N SER A 42 -22.66 -3.73 -0.23
CA SER A 42 -21.66 -4.81 -0.11
C SER A 42 -20.18 -4.44 -0.36
N HIS A 43 -19.83 -3.17 -0.61
CA HIS A 43 -18.43 -2.77 -0.77
C HIS A 43 -17.65 -2.90 0.55
N ARG A 44 -16.62 -3.75 0.56
CA ARG A 44 -15.84 -4.08 1.77
C ARG A 44 -14.65 -3.15 2.01
N GLN A 45 -14.83 -1.83 1.95
CA GLN A 45 -13.75 -0.89 2.31
C GLN A 45 -13.95 -0.34 3.73
N PRO A 46 -12.88 -0.05 4.48
CA PRO A 46 -11.48 -0.27 4.11
C PRO A 46 -11.05 -1.74 4.23
N GLN A 47 -10.23 -2.23 3.31
CA GLN A 47 -9.57 -3.54 3.43
C GLN A 47 -8.31 -3.41 4.29
N VAL A 48 -8.28 -4.05 5.46
CA VAL A 48 -7.11 -3.99 6.35
C VAL A 48 -6.08 -5.05 5.95
N PRO A 49 -4.81 -4.67 5.66
CA PRO A 49 -3.78 -5.63 5.30
C PRO A 49 -3.46 -6.61 6.44
N MET A 50 -3.40 -7.90 6.13
CA MET A 50 -3.09 -8.95 7.11
C MET A 50 -1.70 -8.79 7.76
N LEU A 51 -0.73 -8.22 7.05
CA LEU A 51 0.63 -8.01 7.55
C LEU A 51 0.84 -6.64 8.22
N GLY A 52 -0.22 -5.84 8.36
CA GLY A 52 -0.16 -4.45 8.79
C GLY A 52 0.31 -3.49 7.71
N TYR A 53 0.42 -2.21 8.08
CA TYR A 53 0.82 -1.09 7.22
C TYR A 53 2.35 -1.01 7.12
N ARG A 54 2.96 -1.93 6.36
CA ARG A 54 4.43 -2.01 6.26
C ARG A 54 4.98 -1.05 5.21
N ASP A 55 6.20 -0.58 5.47
CA ASP A 55 7.05 0.03 4.47
C ASP A 55 7.59 -1.06 3.53
N GLU A 56 7.24 -0.98 2.26
CA GLU A 56 7.62 -1.94 1.21
C GLU A 56 8.93 -1.60 0.51
N SER A 57 9.50 -0.40 0.76
CA SER A 57 10.82 -0.01 0.27
C SER A 57 11.96 -0.73 0.99
N GLY A 58 11.66 -1.30 2.16
CA GLY A 58 12.61 -2.09 2.94
C GLY A 58 13.16 -3.26 2.12
N ILE A 59 14.45 -3.19 1.77
CA ILE A 59 15.21 -4.38 1.41
C ILE A 59 15.22 -5.27 2.65
N SER A 60 14.70 -6.49 2.55
CA SER A 60 14.93 -7.52 3.55
C SER A 60 16.43 -7.84 3.61
N ARG A 61 17.21 -7.00 4.31
CA ARG A 61 18.58 -7.37 4.69
C ARG A 61 18.47 -8.49 5.73
N GLY A 62 18.48 -9.72 5.24
CA GLY A 62 18.60 -10.94 6.02
C GLY A 62 17.46 -11.17 7.00
N ARG A 63 16.39 -11.81 6.52
CA ARG A 63 15.62 -12.69 7.39
C ARG A 63 15.58 -14.06 6.74
N THR A 64 16.59 -14.87 7.07
CA THR A 64 16.48 -16.32 6.97
C THR A 64 15.36 -16.74 7.92
N ILE A 65 14.52 -17.65 7.42
CA ILE A 65 13.33 -18.32 8.01
C ILE A 65 12.11 -17.45 8.35
#